data_AF-A0A917RGQ1-F1
#
_entry.id   AF-A0A917RGQ1-F1
#
_cell.length_a   1.000
_cell.length_b   1.000
_cell.length_c   1.000
_cell.angle_alpha   90.00
_cell.angle_beta   90.00
_cell.angle_gamma   90.00
#
_symmetry.space_group_name_H-M   'P 1'
#
loop_
_entity.id
_entity.type
_entity.pdbx_description
1 polymer ?
#
loop_
_entity_poly.entity_id
_entity_poly.type
_entity_poly.pdbx_seq_one_letter_code
_entity_poly.pdbx_strand_id
1 'polypeptide(L)'
;MAFDPREALREAGILGGPVAEELQGAFATLSEEETNLLIALKNRIPAMLPEVLAHSAGVQWSRPEAAQHGFEPAMLCACGLWSGAGQN
;
A
#
# COMPACT_ATOMS: atom_id res chain seq x y z
N MET A 1 25.32 0.96 18.01
CA MET A 1 24.46 0.08 17.19
C MET A 1 24.13 0.84 15.92
N ALA A 2 24.19 0.21 14.76
CA ALA A 2 23.75 0.84 13.51
C ALA A 2 22.21 0.81 13.48
N PHE A 3 21.59 1.89 13.02
CA PHE A 3 20.15 1.97 12.85
C PHE A 3 19.68 0.98 11.77
N ASP A 4 18.72 0.09 12.10
CA ASP A 4 18.03 -0.75 11.10
C ASP A 4 16.60 -0.21 10.90
N PRO A 5 16.31 0.47 9.76
CA PRO A 5 14.98 1.00 9.47
C PRO A 5 13.89 -0.09 9.47
N ARG A 6 14.21 -1.32 9.09
CA ARG A 6 13.21 -2.41 9.02
C ARG A 6 12.80 -2.87 10.40
N GLU A 7 13.73 -2.89 11.34
CA GLU A 7 13.46 -3.21 12.74
C GLU A 7 12.57 -2.12 13.35
N ALA A 8 12.94 -0.85 13.18
CA ALA A 8 12.14 0.29 13.67
C ALA A 8 10.71 0.30 13.08
N LEU A 9 10.54 0.05 11.79
CA LEU A 9 9.22 -0.02 11.15
C LEU A 9 8.40 -1.24 11.61
N ARG A 10 9.06 -2.35 11.95
CA ARG A 10 8.39 -3.54 12.51
C ARG A 10 7.94 -3.30 13.94
N GLU A 11 8.79 -2.70 14.78
CA GLU A 11 8.43 -2.29 16.15
C GLU A 11 7.28 -1.29 16.17
N ALA A 12 7.28 -0.34 15.22
CA ALA A 12 6.18 0.60 15.04
C ALA A 12 4.90 -0.07 14.49
N GLY A 13 4.93 -1.36 14.17
CA GLY A 13 3.80 -2.13 13.63
C GLY A 13 3.36 -1.66 12.24
N ILE A 14 4.27 -1.12 11.43
CA ILE A 14 4.04 -0.81 10.02
C ILE A 14 4.27 -2.08 9.19
N LEU A 15 5.32 -2.82 9.49
CA LEU A 15 5.63 -4.09 8.85
C LEU A 15 5.08 -5.25 9.70
N GLY A 16 3.95 -5.82 9.29
CA GLY A 16 3.28 -6.92 10.01
C GLY A 16 3.64 -8.33 9.55
N GLY A 17 4.49 -8.47 8.53
CA GLY A 17 4.80 -9.76 7.90
C GLY A 17 6.12 -9.75 7.13
N PRO A 18 6.44 -10.85 6.40
CA PRO A 18 7.61 -10.89 5.55
C PRO A 18 7.53 -9.80 4.48
N VAL A 19 8.62 -9.04 4.36
CA VAL A 19 8.75 -8.00 3.33
C VAL A 19 9.07 -8.68 2.00
N ALA A 20 8.29 -8.37 0.96
CA ALA A 20 8.53 -8.84 -0.40
C ALA A 20 9.98 -8.54 -0.82
N GLU A 21 10.64 -9.49 -1.50
CA GLU A 21 12.06 -9.38 -1.83
C GLU A 21 12.38 -8.10 -2.59
N GLU A 22 11.51 -7.68 -3.50
CA GLU A 22 11.66 -6.44 -4.26
C GLU A 22 11.69 -5.16 -3.39
N LEU A 23 11.11 -5.19 -2.18
CA LEU A 23 11.04 -4.05 -1.29
C LEU A 23 12.14 -4.06 -0.22
N GLN A 24 12.82 -5.18 -0.01
CA GLN A 24 13.84 -5.30 1.05
C GLN A 24 14.97 -4.30 0.87
N GLY A 25 15.42 -4.11 -0.38
CA GLY A 25 16.47 -3.13 -0.72
C GLY A 25 16.02 -1.69 -0.46
N ALA A 26 14.78 -1.36 -0.83
CA ALA A 26 14.23 -0.01 -0.62
C ALA A 26 14.11 0.35 0.87
N PHE A 27 13.68 -0.59 1.71
CA PHE A 27 13.64 -0.34 3.16
C PHE A 27 15.04 -0.24 3.78
N ALA A 28 16.03 -0.96 3.25
CA ALA A 28 17.40 -0.88 3.74
C ALA A 28 18.09 0.47 3.45
N THR A 29 17.58 1.23 2.47
CA THR A 29 18.13 2.55 2.12
C THR A 29 17.52 3.73 2.88
N LEU A 30 16.49 3.49 3.70
CA LEU A 30 15.82 4.56 4.43
C LEU A 30 16.72 5.16 5.51
N SER A 31 16.74 6.49 5.58
CA SER A 31 17.38 7.20 6.69
C SER A 31 16.57 7.08 7.98
N GLU A 32 17.19 7.46 9.09
CA GLU A 32 16.52 7.53 10.39
C GLU A 32 15.38 8.57 10.37
N GLU A 33 15.60 9.73 9.75
CA GLU A 33 14.59 10.78 9.60
C GLU A 33 13.40 10.33 8.75
N GLU A 34 13.66 9.65 7.62
CA GLU A 34 12.62 9.13 6.73
C GLU A 34 11.78 8.07 7.44
N THR A 35 12.44 7.18 8.19
CA THR A 35 11.77 6.15 8.98
C THR A 35 10.90 6.78 10.07
N ASN A 36 11.42 7.77 10.79
CA ASN A 36 10.67 8.51 11.81
C ASN A 36 9.46 9.25 11.21
N LEU A 37 9.59 9.80 10.00
CA LEU A 37 8.48 10.42 9.27
C LEU A 37 7.38 9.39 8.98
N LEU A 38 7.72 8.19 8.48
CA LEU A 38 6.76 7.12 8.21
C LEU A 38 6.02 6.68 9.49
N ILE A 39 6.75 6.55 10.60
CA ILE A 39 6.19 6.22 11.91
C ILE A 39 5.23 7.33 12.38
N ALA A 40 5.63 8.59 12.24
CA ALA A 40 4.78 9.73 12.61
C ALA A 40 3.49 9.78 11.76
N LEU A 41 3.59 9.50 10.46
CA LEU A 41 2.44 9.48 9.55
C LEU A 41 1.44 8.38 9.90
N LYS A 42 1.91 7.17 10.26
CA LYS A 42 1.04 6.07 10.72
C LYS A 42 0.09 6.53 11.82
N ASN A 43 0.57 7.36 12.75
CA ASN A 43 -0.22 7.82 13.90
C ASN A 43 -1.10 9.04 13.56
N ARG A 44 -0.70 9.87 12.60
CA ARG A 44 -1.43 11.10 12.23
C ARG A 44 -2.56 10.86 11.24
N ILE A 45 -2.36 9.98 10.25
CA ILE A 45 -3.38 9.67 9.24
C ILE A 45 -4.72 9.25 9.87
N PRO A 46 -4.77 8.37 10.89
CA PRO A 46 -6.01 8.03 11.57
C PRO A 46 -6.77 9.21 12.16
N ALA A 47 -6.04 10.19 12.68
CA ALA A 47 -6.62 11.37 13.31
C ALA A 47 -7.07 12.42 12.29
N MET A 48 -6.35 12.55 11.18
CA MET A 48 -6.64 13.55 10.15
C MET A 48 -7.67 13.08 9.13
N LEU A 49 -7.71 11.78 8.83
CA LEU A 49 -8.53 11.18 7.79
C LEU A 49 -9.26 9.93 8.32
N PRO A 50 -10.09 10.07 9.37
CA PRO A 50 -10.81 8.95 9.98
C PRO A 50 -11.71 8.23 8.98
N GLU A 51 -12.29 8.95 8.01
CA GLU A 51 -13.10 8.38 6.93
C GLU A 51 -12.30 7.46 6.00
N VAL A 52 -11.05 7.80 5.70
CA VAL A 52 -10.18 6.95 4.85
C VAL A 52 -9.91 5.63 5.55
N LEU A 53 -9.68 5.64 6.85
CA LEU A 53 -9.53 4.40 7.62
C LEU A 53 -10.83 3.61 7.71
N ALA A 54 -11.97 4.27 7.92
CA ALA A 54 -13.26 3.60 7.95
C ALA A 54 -13.57 2.83 6.66
N HIS A 55 -13.04 3.31 5.52
CA HIS A 55 -13.21 2.68 4.21
C HIS A 55 -12.01 1.84 3.73
N SER A 56 -10.91 1.76 4.50
CA SER A 56 -9.73 0.96 4.14
C SER A 56 -9.42 -0.16 5.14
N ALA A 57 -9.78 0.01 6.42
CA ALA A 57 -9.64 -1.00 7.44
C ALA A 57 -10.66 -2.13 7.21
N GLY A 58 -10.19 -3.27 6.70
CA GLY A 58 -11.02 -4.46 6.47
C GLY A 58 -11.58 -4.58 5.05
N VAL A 59 -11.31 -3.62 4.16
CA VAL A 59 -11.60 -3.80 2.73
C VAL A 59 -10.48 -4.63 2.13
N GLN A 60 -10.69 -5.95 2.17
CA GLN A 60 -10.02 -6.86 1.25
C GLN A 60 -10.28 -6.29 -0.14
N TRP A 61 -9.24 -5.80 -0.82
CA TRP A 61 -9.35 -5.19 -2.14
C TRP A 61 -10.17 -6.14 -3.00
N SER A 62 -11.43 -5.77 -3.28
CA SER A 62 -12.36 -6.66 -3.94
C SER A 62 -11.82 -6.86 -5.34
N ARG A 63 -11.55 -8.12 -5.71
CA ARG A 63 -11.26 -8.46 -7.10
C ARG A 63 -12.41 -7.88 -7.96
N PRO A 64 -12.11 -7.14 -9.03
CA PRO A 64 -13.16 -6.59 -9.87
C PRO A 64 -14.05 -7.73 -10.36
N GLU A 65 -15.36 -7.48 -10.44
CA GLU A 65 -16.36 -8.48 -10.82
C GLU A 65 -16.04 -9.16 -12.17
N ALA A 66 -15.40 -8.42 -13.09
CA ALA A 66 -14.88 -8.95 -14.35
C ALA A 66 -13.92 -10.15 -14.17
N ALA A 67 -13.16 -10.21 -13.07
CA ALA A 67 -12.28 -11.34 -12.77
C ALA A 67 -13.07 -12.63 -12.45
N GLN A 68 -14.35 -12.52 -12.04
CA GLN A 68 -15.23 -13.68 -11.83
C GLN A 68 -15.68 -14.32 -13.15
N HIS A 69 -15.59 -13.57 -14.25
CA HIS A 69 -15.93 -14.03 -15.60
C HIS A 69 -14.70 -14.49 -16.42
N GLY A 70 -13.55 -14.70 -15.77
CA GLY A 70 -12.34 -15.19 -16.43
C GLY A 70 -11.51 -14.13 -17.16
N PHE A 71 -11.82 -12.85 -16.97
CA PHE A 71 -10.94 -11.77 -17.43
C PHE A 71 -9.79 -11.58 -16.44
N GLU A 72 -8.60 -12.05 -16.80
CA GLU A 72 -7.39 -11.82 -16.03
C GLU A 72 -7.13 -10.30 -15.92
N PRO A 73 -7.03 -9.73 -14.70
CA PRO A 73 -6.87 -8.29 -14.50
C PRO A 73 -5.54 -7.73 -15.06
N ALA A 74 -4.60 -8.61 -15.42
CA ALA A 74 -3.35 -8.25 -16.10
C ALA A 74 -3.53 -8.06 -17.63
N MET A 75 -4.65 -8.51 -18.21
CA MET A 75 -4.93 -8.33 -19.63
C MET A 75 -5.59 -6.97 -19.85
N LEU A 76 -4.72 -5.98 -20.05
CA LEU A 76 -5.03 -4.61 -20.46
C LEU A 76 -5.65 -3.80 -19.33
N CYS A 77 -5.01 -2.67 -18.98
CA CYS A 77 -5.66 -1.58 -18.26
C CYS A 77 -6.99 -1.25 -18.96
N ALA A 78 -8.08 -1.86 -18.50
CA ALA A 78 -9.43 -1.68 -19.01
C ALA A 78 -9.99 -0.29 -18.66
N CYS A 79 -9.13 0.62 -18.18
CA CYS A 79 -9.45 2.02 -17.95
C CYS A 79 -10.17 2.63 -19.15
N GLY A 80 -9.75 2.31 -20.38
CA GLY A 80 -10.39 2.81 -21.60
C GLY A 80 -11.78 2.22 -21.89
N LEU A 81 -12.04 1.00 -21.42
CA LEU A 81 -13.35 0.35 -21.56
C LEU A 81 -14.32 0.81 -20.46
N TRP A 82 -13.81 1.21 -19.29
CA TRP A 82 -14.59 1.61 -18.13
C TRP A 82 -14.80 3.12 -18.04
N SER A 83 -13.93 3.95 -18.63
CA SER A 83 -14.01 5.41 -18.58
C SER A 83 -14.89 6.03 -19.66
N GLY A 84 -15.53 5.24 -20.53
CA GLY A 84 -16.31 5.75 -21.66
C GLY A 84 -15.50 6.56 -22.68
N ALA A 85 -14.17 6.52 -22.64
CA ALA A 85 -13.29 7.35 -23.47
C ALA A 85 -12.96 6.73 -24.85
N GLY A 86 -13.74 5.75 -25.29
CA GLY A 86 -13.57 5.06 -26.58
C GLY A 86 -14.73 5.33 -27.53
N GLN A 87 -14.90 6.57 -27.97
CA GLN A 87 -15.62 6.91 -29.20
C GLN A 87 -14.88 8.03 -29.92
N ASN A 88 -14.05 7.64 -30.89
CA ASN A 88 -14.11 8.10 -32.29
C ASN A 88 -13.27 7.16 -33.15
#